data_AF-A0AAN7J7H2-F1
#
_entry.id   AF-A0AAN7J7H2-F1
#
_cell.length_a   1.000
_cell.length_b   1.000
_cell.length_c   1.000
_cell.angle_alpha   90.00
_cell.angle_beta   90.00
_cell.angle_gamma   90.00
#
_symmetry.space_group_name_H-M   'P 1'
#
loop_
_entity.id
_entity.type
_entity.pdbx_description
1 polymer ?
#
loop_
_entity_poly.entity_id
_entity_poly.type
_entity_poly.pdbx_seq_one_letter_code
_entity_poly.pdbx_strand_id
1 'polypeptide(L)'
;MGLLLRPGIHQCQCHQYHRLLPVLIKPKISHFHFHFHQNSNPLSQTVRALAEAAPQKMVKAIRVHELGGPEVLKWEDVELGEPKEGEIRVKNKAIGLNFIDVYFRKGVYKTPTLPYTPGREAAGVVTAVGPGLTGRQVGDLVAYAGDPMGSYAEEQILPANKVVPVPPSIDPIIAASIILKGMTAQFLLRRCFKVEPGHTILVHAAAGGVGSLLSQWANALGATVIGTVSTKEKAVQAKDDGCHHVIIYKEEDFVARVNEITSSNGVDVVYDAVGKDTFQGSLACLKPRGYMVNFGQSSGGSGTCRP
;
A
#
# COMPACT_ATOMS: atom_id res chain seq x y z
N MET A 1 26.00 41.39 -49.71
CA MET A 1 26.34 39.99 -50.03
C MET A 1 25.41 39.12 -49.18
N GLY A 2 24.16 38.81 -49.58
CA GLY A 2 23.73 38.04 -50.76
C GLY A 2 24.11 36.57 -50.51
N LEU A 3 23.23 35.58 -50.27
CA LEU A 3 21.90 35.22 -50.79
C LEU A 3 21.04 34.57 -49.65
N LEU A 4 19.72 34.80 -49.49
CA LEU A 4 18.56 34.25 -50.26
C LEU A 4 18.47 32.70 -50.11
N LEU A 5 17.41 32.03 -49.61
CA LEU A 5 15.94 32.23 -49.71
C LEU A 5 15.19 31.55 -48.53
N ARG A 6 14.03 32.12 -48.14
CA ARG A 6 12.94 31.51 -47.33
C ARG A 6 11.95 30.70 -48.24
N PRO A 7 10.67 30.46 -47.87
CA PRO A 7 10.12 29.34 -47.09
C PRO A 7 9.01 28.58 -47.88
N GLY A 8 8.47 27.48 -47.34
CA GLY A 8 7.32 26.77 -47.91
C GLY A 8 6.19 26.55 -46.92
N ILE A 9 5.16 27.39 -47.01
CA ILE A 9 3.82 27.23 -46.40
C ILE A 9 2.97 26.41 -47.38
N HIS A 10 2.10 25.52 -46.88
CA HIS A 10 0.81 25.30 -47.53
C HIS A 10 -0.27 24.87 -46.51
N GLN A 11 -1.18 25.82 -46.24
CA GLN A 11 -2.59 25.54 -45.98
C GLN A 11 -3.29 25.13 -47.28
N CYS A 12 -4.31 24.27 -47.18
CA CYS A 12 -5.64 24.39 -47.80
C CYS A 12 -6.44 23.11 -47.48
N GLN A 13 -7.50 23.14 -46.66
CA GLN A 13 -8.88 23.58 -46.94
C GLN A 13 -9.68 22.74 -47.95
N CYS A 14 -10.80 22.20 -47.42
CA CYS A 14 -12.16 22.22 -47.98
C CYS A 14 -12.60 21.15 -49.00
N HIS A 15 -13.57 20.32 -48.62
CA HIS A 15 -14.95 20.25 -49.17
C HIS A 15 -15.68 19.06 -48.51
N GLN A 16 -16.70 19.27 -47.67
CA GLN A 16 -18.13 19.27 -48.05
C GLN A 16 -18.55 18.01 -48.84
N TYR A 17 -19.44 17.18 -48.28
CA TYR A 17 -20.64 16.69 -48.96
C TYR A 17 -21.69 16.15 -47.96
N HIS A 18 -22.78 16.92 -47.88
CA HIS A 18 -24.21 16.57 -47.76
C HIS A 18 -24.78 15.54 -46.75
N ARG A 19 -25.66 16.12 -45.92
CA ARG A 19 -26.95 15.62 -45.40
C ARG A 19 -27.63 14.54 -46.25
N LEU A 20 -28.33 13.60 -45.58
CA LEU A 20 -29.78 13.38 -45.72
C LEU A 20 -30.33 12.45 -44.61
N LEU A 21 -31.48 12.85 -44.07
CA LEU A 21 -32.34 12.25 -43.04
C LEU A 21 -33.24 11.12 -43.64
N PRO A 22 -34.04 10.39 -42.83
CA PRO A 22 -34.39 8.99 -43.05
C PRO A 22 -35.64 8.81 -43.91
N VAL A 23 -35.76 7.63 -44.53
CA VAL A 23 -37.01 7.18 -45.17
C VAL A 23 -37.60 6.03 -44.34
N LEU A 24 -38.73 6.32 -43.72
CA LEU A 24 -39.69 5.37 -43.19
C LEU A 24 -40.28 4.52 -44.33
N ILE A 25 -40.20 3.19 -44.21
CA ILE A 25 -41.12 2.27 -44.88
C ILE A 25 -41.58 1.22 -43.86
N LYS A 26 -42.85 1.28 -43.47
CA LYS A 26 -43.56 0.23 -42.74
C LYS A 26 -44.00 -0.85 -43.72
N PRO A 27 -43.95 -2.14 -43.33
CA PRO A 27 -44.92 -3.12 -43.77
C PRO A 27 -45.81 -3.55 -42.60
N LYS A 28 -47.12 -3.43 -42.81
CA LYS A 28 -48.16 -4.15 -42.06
C LYS A 28 -48.06 -5.63 -42.43
N ILE A 29 -47.84 -6.52 -41.47
CA ILE A 29 -48.22 -7.93 -41.59
C ILE A 29 -48.90 -8.38 -40.29
N SER A 30 -50.00 -9.07 -40.53
CA SER A 30 -51.04 -9.58 -39.66
C SER A 30 -50.56 -10.46 -38.49
N HIS A 31 -51.31 -10.40 -37.40
CA HIS A 31 -51.24 -11.32 -36.27
C HIS A 31 -51.41 -12.78 -36.73
N PHE A 32 -50.38 -13.60 -36.51
CA PHE A 32 -50.50 -15.04 -36.40
C PHE A 32 -50.22 -15.42 -34.94
N HIS A 33 -51.25 -15.94 -34.26
CA HIS A 33 -51.08 -16.63 -32.99
C HIS A 33 -50.35 -17.95 -33.28
N PHE A 34 -49.07 -18.03 -32.92
CA PHE A 34 -48.38 -19.31 -32.76
C PHE A 34 -48.48 -19.72 -31.28
N HIS A 35 -49.30 -20.74 -31.00
CA HIS A 35 -49.18 -21.52 -29.77
C HIS A 35 -47.83 -22.24 -29.79
N PHE A 36 -46.83 -21.67 -29.11
CA PHE A 36 -45.69 -22.45 -28.67
C PHE A 36 -46.12 -23.27 -27.46
N HIS A 37 -46.39 -24.55 -27.69
CA HIS A 37 -46.39 -25.55 -26.65
C HIS A 37 -45.04 -25.51 -25.93
N GLN A 38 -45.05 -25.16 -24.64
CA GLN A 38 -43.92 -25.40 -23.75
C GLN A 38 -43.72 -26.91 -23.66
N ASN A 39 -42.85 -27.47 -24.50
CA ASN A 39 -42.27 -28.78 -24.25
C ASN A 39 -41.22 -28.61 -23.15
N SER A 40 -41.66 -28.78 -21.91
CA SER A 40 -40.82 -28.95 -20.73
C SER A 40 -40.02 -30.24 -20.89
N ASN A 41 -38.84 -30.14 -21.51
CA ASN A 41 -37.90 -31.26 -21.59
C ASN A 41 -37.19 -31.40 -20.22
N PRO A 42 -37.40 -32.49 -19.45
CA PRO A 42 -36.89 -32.63 -18.09
C PRO A 42 -35.35 -32.59 -18.05
N LEU A 43 -34.70 -32.96 -19.16
CA LEU A 43 -33.24 -33.00 -19.30
C LEU A 43 -32.58 -31.61 -19.31
N SER A 44 -33.29 -30.53 -19.65
CA SER A 44 -32.69 -29.17 -19.63
C SER A 44 -32.65 -28.55 -18.23
N GLN A 45 -33.51 -29.01 -17.32
CA GLN A 45 -33.49 -28.57 -15.93
C GLN A 45 -32.44 -29.34 -15.11
N THR A 46 -32.13 -30.58 -15.48
CA THR A 46 -31.09 -31.37 -14.81
C THR A 46 -29.68 -30.88 -15.14
N VAL A 47 -29.44 -30.34 -16.34
CA VAL A 47 -28.13 -29.74 -16.72
C VAL A 47 -27.91 -28.36 -16.08
N ARG A 48 -28.97 -27.71 -15.57
CA ARG A 48 -28.87 -26.41 -14.88
C ARG A 48 -28.71 -26.52 -13.36
N ALA A 49 -28.84 -27.72 -12.80
CA ALA A 49 -28.80 -27.98 -11.35
C ALA A 49 -27.51 -28.66 -10.86
N LEU A 50 -26.50 -28.82 -11.72
CA LEU A 50 -25.17 -29.31 -11.37
C LEU A 50 -24.11 -28.43 -12.04
N ALA A 51 -24.16 -27.12 -11.81
CA ALA A 51 -22.91 -26.37 -11.74
C ALA A 51 -22.27 -26.82 -10.42
N GLU A 52 -21.50 -27.90 -10.48
CA GLU A 52 -20.66 -28.36 -9.37
C GLU A 52 -19.93 -27.14 -8.81
N ALA A 53 -20.26 -26.75 -7.58
CA ALA A 53 -19.50 -25.73 -6.88
C ALA A 53 -18.06 -26.20 -6.88
N ALA A 54 -17.18 -25.47 -7.59
CA ALA A 54 -15.76 -25.79 -7.65
C ALA A 54 -15.25 -26.04 -6.22
N PRO A 55 -14.44 -27.08 -5.98
CA PRO A 55 -14.06 -27.47 -4.62
C PRO A 55 -13.47 -26.28 -3.86
N GLN A 56 -14.20 -25.80 -2.86
CA GLN A 56 -13.75 -24.69 -2.04
C GLN A 56 -12.65 -25.20 -1.12
N LYS A 57 -11.49 -24.53 -1.17
CA LYS A 57 -10.36 -24.86 -0.33
C LYS A 57 -10.52 -24.19 1.02
N MET A 58 -10.49 -24.96 2.10
CA MET A 58 -10.40 -24.42 3.46
C MET A 58 -8.96 -24.03 3.74
N VAL A 59 -8.73 -22.80 4.17
CA VAL A 59 -7.43 -22.31 4.66
C VAL A 59 -7.63 -21.62 5.99
N LYS A 60 -6.59 -21.57 6.82
CA LYS A 60 -6.70 -20.81 8.07
C LYS A 60 -6.46 -19.32 7.83
N ALA A 61 -7.22 -18.49 8.55
CA ALA A 61 -7.04 -17.05 8.58
C ALA A 61 -7.39 -16.47 9.95
N ILE A 62 -6.82 -15.29 10.23
CA ILE A 62 -7.29 -14.45 11.33
C ILE A 62 -8.57 -13.73 10.89
N ARG A 63 -9.58 -13.78 11.75
CA ARG A 63 -10.89 -13.16 11.55
C ARG A 63 -11.21 -12.21 12.69
N VAL A 64 -11.77 -11.07 12.32
CA VAL A 64 -12.22 -10.02 13.23
C VAL A 64 -13.70 -9.80 12.98
N HIS A 65 -14.52 -10.23 13.94
CA HIS A 65 -15.98 -10.12 13.89
C HIS A 65 -16.50 -8.83 14.54
N GLU A 66 -15.72 -8.26 15.45
CA GLU A 66 -16.01 -7.01 16.15
C GLU A 66 -14.71 -6.22 16.40
N LEU A 67 -14.83 -4.91 16.62
CA LEU A 67 -13.69 -4.03 16.85
C LEU A 67 -13.22 -4.12 18.32
N GLY A 68 -11.91 -4.08 18.56
CA GLY A 68 -11.39 -4.18 19.92
C GLY A 68 -9.87 -4.32 20.06
N GLY A 69 -9.45 -4.82 21.22
CA GLY A 69 -8.07 -5.19 21.52
C GLY A 69 -7.66 -6.48 20.80
N PRO A 70 -6.47 -7.04 21.10
CA PRO A 70 -5.99 -8.27 20.45
C PRO A 70 -6.91 -9.49 20.62
N GLU A 71 -7.74 -9.53 21.66
CA GLU A 71 -8.67 -10.61 22.01
C GLU A 71 -9.75 -10.89 20.95
N VAL A 72 -10.03 -9.92 20.07
CA VAL A 72 -11.00 -10.07 18.96
C VAL A 72 -10.44 -10.85 17.77
N LEU A 73 -9.12 -11.10 17.73
CA LEU A 73 -8.48 -11.87 16.67
C LEU A 73 -8.79 -13.37 16.86
N LYS A 74 -9.53 -13.97 15.92
CA LYS A 74 -9.89 -15.40 15.95
C LYS A 74 -9.18 -16.16 14.83
N TRP A 75 -8.62 -17.33 15.13
CA TRP A 75 -7.99 -18.21 14.13
C TRP A 75 -9.02 -19.23 13.64
N GLU A 76 -9.48 -19.05 12.40
CA GLU A 76 -10.65 -19.75 11.85
C GLU A 76 -10.32 -20.37 10.49
N ASP A 77 -11.05 -21.42 10.12
CA ASP A 77 -11.06 -21.91 8.74
C ASP A 77 -11.93 -20.97 7.89
N VAL A 78 -11.41 -20.57 6.72
CA VAL A 78 -12.13 -19.78 5.73
C VAL A 78 -12.11 -20.47 4.38
N GLU A 79 -13.23 -20.35 3.67
CA GLU A 79 -13.34 -20.82 2.30
C GLU A 79 -12.59 -19.88 1.36
N LEU A 80 -11.72 -20.46 0.53
CA LEU A 80 -11.03 -19.78 -0.54
C LEU A 80 -11.47 -20.39 -1.88
N GLY A 81 -12.20 -19.59 -2.68
CA GLY A 81 -12.55 -19.94 -4.07
C GLY A 81 -11.35 -19.84 -5.00
N GLU A 82 -11.53 -20.07 -6.30
CA GLU A 82 -10.47 -19.97 -7.31
C GLU A 82 -10.17 -18.52 -7.77
N PRO A 83 -8.93 -18.19 -8.15
CA PRO A 83 -8.59 -16.86 -8.66
C PRO A 83 -9.33 -16.57 -9.98
N LYS A 84 -9.94 -15.39 -10.07
CA LYS A 84 -10.62 -14.91 -11.28
C LYS A 84 -9.62 -14.30 -12.27
N GLU A 85 -10.10 -13.89 -13.44
CA GLU A 85 -9.29 -13.15 -14.42
C GLU A 85 -8.54 -11.98 -13.77
N GLY A 86 -7.23 -11.90 -14.00
CA GLY A 86 -6.36 -10.88 -13.41
C GLY A 86 -5.94 -11.12 -11.96
N GLU A 87 -6.42 -12.18 -11.30
CA GLU A 87 -6.06 -12.54 -9.93
C GLU A 87 -5.05 -13.69 -9.87
N ILE A 88 -4.36 -13.78 -8.74
CA ILE A 88 -3.49 -14.90 -8.37
C ILE A 88 -3.82 -15.34 -6.95
N ARG A 89 -3.57 -16.61 -6.66
CA ARG A 89 -3.55 -17.12 -5.28
C ARG A 89 -2.11 -17.19 -4.80
N VAL A 90 -1.82 -16.61 -3.65
CA VAL A 90 -0.51 -16.64 -3.01
C VAL A 90 -0.62 -17.40 -1.70
N LYS A 91 0.24 -18.42 -1.51
CA LYS A 91 0.45 -19.06 -0.21
C LYS A 91 1.54 -18.31 0.54
N ASN A 92 1.14 -17.66 1.63
CA ASN A 92 2.02 -16.82 2.43
C ASN A 92 3.07 -17.68 3.13
N LYS A 93 4.34 -17.29 2.98
CA LYS A 93 5.47 -17.86 3.74
C LYS A 93 5.77 -17.04 4.99
N ALA A 94 5.58 -15.73 4.89
CA ALA A 94 5.75 -14.79 5.99
C ALA A 94 4.77 -13.63 5.81
N ILE A 95 4.29 -13.10 6.94
CA ILE A 95 3.29 -12.03 6.99
C ILE A 95 3.89 -10.86 7.75
N GLY A 96 3.80 -9.67 7.17
CA GLY A 96 4.29 -8.45 7.79
C GLY A 96 3.28 -7.88 8.78
N LEU A 97 3.77 -7.50 9.96
CA LEU A 97 2.98 -6.82 11.00
C LEU A 97 3.20 -5.30 10.90
N ASN A 98 2.10 -4.56 10.84
CA ASN A 98 2.14 -3.11 10.72
C ASN A 98 1.21 -2.43 11.73
N PHE A 99 1.57 -1.23 12.18
CA PHE A 99 0.75 -0.49 13.16
C PHE A 99 -0.65 -0.15 12.61
N ILE A 100 -0.77 -0.02 11.28
CA ILE A 100 -2.05 0.19 10.61
C ILE A 100 -3.06 -0.94 10.87
N ASP A 101 -2.59 -2.17 11.09
CA ASP A 101 -3.45 -3.32 11.40
C ASP A 101 -4.18 -3.10 12.74
N VAL A 102 -3.50 -2.46 13.69
CA VAL A 102 -4.08 -2.08 14.99
C VAL A 102 -5.14 -0.98 14.81
N TYR A 103 -4.94 -0.03 13.90
CA TYR A 103 -5.92 1.02 13.64
C TYR A 103 -7.23 0.48 13.06
N PHE A 104 -7.16 -0.47 12.13
CA PHE A 104 -8.34 -1.14 11.62
C PHE A 104 -9.03 -1.98 12.70
N ARG A 105 -8.26 -2.76 13.47
CA ARG A 105 -8.82 -3.59 14.56
C ARG A 105 -9.52 -2.77 15.64
N LYS A 106 -8.96 -1.60 16.00
CA LYS A 106 -9.54 -0.69 17.00
C LYS A 106 -10.62 0.24 16.44
N GLY A 107 -10.87 0.26 15.13
CA GLY A 107 -11.87 1.16 14.51
C GLY A 107 -11.42 2.60 14.32
N VAL A 108 -10.12 2.91 14.49
CA VAL A 108 -9.56 4.23 14.14
C VAL A 108 -9.67 4.46 12.63
N TYR A 109 -9.44 3.41 11.84
CA TYR A 109 -9.74 3.37 10.42
C TYR A 109 -10.93 2.44 10.16
N LYS A 110 -11.81 2.87 9.25
CA LYS A 110 -13.03 2.12 8.91
C LYS A 110 -12.68 0.90 8.07
N THR A 111 -13.16 -0.27 8.47
CA THR A 111 -13.17 -1.45 7.63
C THR A 111 -14.43 -1.44 6.74
N PRO A 112 -14.39 -2.03 5.54
CA PRO A 112 -15.54 -2.04 4.64
C PRO A 112 -16.67 -2.93 5.17
N THR A 113 -16.34 -4.06 5.81
CA THR A 113 -17.29 -5.05 6.32
C THR A 113 -16.74 -5.75 7.57
N LEU A 114 -17.64 -6.35 8.35
CA LEU A 114 -17.34 -7.35 9.39
C LEU A 114 -18.08 -8.65 9.04
N PRO A 115 -17.48 -9.84 9.23
CA PRO A 115 -16.08 -10.04 9.61
C PRO A 115 -15.10 -9.71 8.48
N TYR A 116 -13.86 -9.39 8.84
CA TYR A 116 -12.75 -9.21 7.89
C TYR A 116 -11.48 -9.95 8.34
N THR A 117 -10.55 -10.14 7.40
CA THR A 117 -9.20 -10.66 7.67
C THR A 117 -8.20 -9.50 7.67
N PRO A 118 -7.46 -9.27 8.78
CA PRO A 118 -6.44 -8.21 8.84
C PRO A 118 -5.23 -8.45 7.94
N GLY A 119 -4.33 -7.46 7.94
CA GLY A 119 -3.02 -7.57 7.30
C GLY A 119 -2.97 -7.05 5.87
N ARG A 120 -1.88 -6.36 5.55
CA ARG A 120 -1.64 -5.70 4.26
C ARG A 120 -0.23 -5.93 3.75
N GLU A 121 0.51 -6.87 4.33
CA GLU A 121 1.92 -7.12 3.99
C GLU A 121 2.19 -8.61 4.12
N ALA A 122 2.79 -9.22 3.09
CA ALA A 122 3.31 -10.59 3.14
C ALA A 122 4.24 -10.88 1.96
N ALA A 123 4.93 -12.01 2.06
CA ALA A 123 5.63 -12.64 0.96
C ALA A 123 5.28 -14.12 0.91
N GLY A 124 5.15 -14.67 -0.29
CA GLY A 124 4.63 -16.01 -0.50
C GLY A 124 4.85 -16.51 -1.92
N VAL A 125 4.40 -17.73 -2.17
CA VAL A 125 4.53 -18.40 -3.47
C VAL A 125 3.18 -18.42 -4.16
N VAL A 126 3.15 -18.10 -5.45
CA VAL A 126 1.95 -18.21 -6.28
C VAL A 126 1.57 -19.69 -6.41
N THR A 127 0.35 -20.05 -6.01
CA THR A 127 -0.17 -21.43 -6.06
C THR A 127 -1.24 -21.64 -7.12
N ALA A 128 -1.88 -20.58 -7.59
CA ALA A 128 -2.82 -20.61 -8.71
C ALA A 128 -2.84 -19.26 -9.44
N VAL A 129 -3.15 -19.28 -10.73
CA VAL A 129 -3.29 -18.08 -11.56
C VAL A 129 -4.67 -18.08 -12.21
N GLY A 130 -5.30 -16.90 -12.25
CA GLY A 130 -6.58 -16.74 -12.91
C GLY A 130 -6.49 -16.91 -14.43
N PRO A 131 -7.62 -17.17 -15.10
CA PRO A 131 -7.66 -17.33 -16.56
C PRO A 131 -7.07 -16.11 -17.30
N GLY A 132 -6.31 -16.36 -18.37
CA GLY A 132 -5.79 -15.33 -19.26
C GLY A 132 -4.59 -14.53 -18.74
N LEU A 133 -4.11 -14.79 -17.52
CA LEU A 133 -2.96 -14.08 -16.95
C LEU A 133 -1.64 -14.59 -17.54
N THR A 134 -0.80 -13.68 -18.04
CA THR A 134 0.50 -14.01 -18.66
C THR A 134 1.72 -13.48 -17.89
N GLY A 135 1.53 -12.56 -16.95
CA GLY A 135 2.63 -11.89 -16.23
C GLY A 135 3.08 -12.56 -14.92
N ARG A 136 2.45 -13.68 -14.55
CA ARG A 136 2.72 -14.47 -13.34
C ARG A 136 2.48 -15.94 -13.61
N GLN A 137 3.17 -16.80 -12.89
CA GLN A 137 3.01 -18.25 -12.96
C GLN A 137 3.04 -18.90 -11.59
N VAL A 138 2.51 -20.11 -11.50
CA VAL A 138 2.64 -20.95 -10.30
C VAL A 138 4.12 -21.18 -10.00
N GLY A 139 4.50 -21.04 -8.73
CA GLY A 139 5.88 -21.15 -8.27
C GLY A 139 6.60 -19.81 -8.12
N ASP A 140 6.06 -18.71 -8.67
CA ASP A 140 6.65 -17.37 -8.48
C ASP A 140 6.70 -17.00 -6.99
N LEU A 141 7.87 -16.58 -6.52
CA LEU A 141 8.02 -15.97 -5.21
C LEU A 141 7.73 -14.46 -5.30
N VAL A 142 6.71 -14.01 -4.58
CA VAL A 142 6.20 -12.64 -4.66
C VAL A 142 6.03 -12.03 -3.27
N ALA A 143 6.13 -10.71 -3.21
CA ALA A 143 5.79 -9.91 -2.04
C ALA A 143 4.71 -8.90 -2.42
N TYR A 144 3.89 -8.53 -1.45
CA TYR A 144 2.82 -7.55 -1.65
C TYR A 144 2.62 -6.69 -0.41
N ALA A 145 2.19 -5.46 -0.67
CA ALA A 145 1.88 -4.46 0.33
C ALA A 145 0.64 -3.65 -0.09
N GLY A 146 -0.22 -3.28 0.85
CA GLY A 146 -1.38 -2.41 0.63
C GLY A 146 -2.69 -3.16 0.41
N ASP A 147 -3.54 -2.65 -0.48
CA ASP A 147 -4.84 -3.26 -0.81
C ASP A 147 -4.70 -4.37 -1.88
N PRO A 148 -5.50 -5.46 -1.78
CA PRO A 148 -6.54 -5.70 -0.77
C PRO A 148 -5.98 -6.20 0.57
N MET A 149 -6.64 -5.83 1.66
CA MET A 149 -6.39 -6.38 3.00
C MET A 149 -6.75 -7.87 3.04
N GLY A 150 -6.01 -8.66 3.82
CA GLY A 150 -6.26 -10.09 3.99
C GLY A 150 -5.02 -10.93 4.31
N SER A 151 -3.85 -10.31 4.49
CA SER A 151 -2.59 -11.07 4.51
C SER A 151 -2.43 -11.95 5.75
N TYR A 152 -3.25 -11.77 6.80
CA TYR A 152 -3.28 -12.65 7.97
C TYR A 152 -4.04 -13.94 7.67
N ALA A 153 -3.60 -14.64 6.62
CA ALA A 153 -4.14 -15.90 6.14
C ALA A 153 -3.00 -16.78 5.62
N GLU A 154 -3.19 -18.09 5.64
CA GLU A 154 -2.26 -19.03 5.01
C GLU A 154 -2.17 -18.80 3.50
N GLU A 155 -3.30 -18.50 2.85
CA GLU A 155 -3.37 -18.17 1.43
C GLU A 155 -4.33 -17.01 1.20
N GLN A 156 -4.02 -16.16 0.22
CA GLN A 156 -4.85 -15.03 -0.19
C GLN A 156 -4.97 -14.99 -1.71
N ILE A 157 -6.16 -14.64 -2.22
CA ILE A 157 -6.36 -14.23 -3.61
C ILE A 157 -6.31 -12.71 -3.72
N LEU A 158 -5.53 -12.21 -4.67
CA LEU A 158 -5.35 -10.78 -4.91
C LEU A 158 -5.02 -10.50 -6.38
N PRO A 159 -5.24 -9.26 -6.86
CA PRO A 159 -4.88 -8.88 -8.22
C PRO A 159 -3.38 -9.06 -8.48
N ALA A 160 -3.02 -9.63 -9.63
CA ALA A 160 -1.63 -9.91 -10.00
C ALA A 160 -0.75 -8.65 -10.07
N ASN A 161 -1.36 -7.48 -10.33
CA ASN A 161 -0.68 -6.19 -10.40
C ASN A 161 -0.37 -5.57 -9.02
N LYS A 162 -0.78 -6.21 -7.92
CA LYS A 162 -0.49 -5.80 -6.54
C LYS A 162 0.74 -6.48 -5.95
N VAL A 163 1.37 -7.38 -6.69
CA VAL A 163 2.53 -8.13 -6.22
C VAL A 163 3.78 -7.80 -7.02
N VAL A 164 4.92 -7.80 -6.33
CA VAL A 164 6.25 -7.64 -6.93
C VAL A 164 7.03 -8.94 -6.79
N PRO A 165 7.91 -9.28 -7.75
CA PRO A 165 8.77 -10.45 -7.61
C PRO A 165 9.76 -10.24 -6.46
N VAL A 166 10.02 -11.30 -5.69
CA VAL A 166 11.09 -11.33 -4.69
C VAL A 166 12.34 -11.90 -5.37
N PRO A 167 13.47 -11.17 -5.36
CA PRO A 167 14.72 -11.70 -5.90
C PRO A 167 15.10 -13.02 -5.21
N PRO A 168 15.63 -14.03 -5.92
CA PRO A 168 15.99 -15.32 -5.32
C PRO A 168 17.01 -15.23 -4.18
N SER A 169 17.78 -14.14 -4.12
CA SER A 169 18.76 -13.87 -3.06
C SER A 169 18.15 -13.33 -1.76
N ILE A 170 16.84 -13.06 -1.72
CA ILE A 170 16.15 -12.49 -0.57
C ILE A 170 15.23 -13.53 0.05
N ASP A 171 15.46 -13.83 1.33
CA ASP A 171 14.60 -14.71 2.09
C ASP A 171 13.16 -14.14 2.16
N PRO A 172 12.11 -14.96 2.00
CA PRO A 172 10.72 -14.50 2.08
C PRO A 172 10.37 -13.78 3.41
N ILE A 173 10.99 -14.17 4.53
CA ILE A 173 10.82 -13.48 5.82
C ILE A 173 11.37 -12.07 5.75
N ILE A 174 12.52 -11.87 5.11
CA ILE A 174 13.09 -10.54 4.87
C ILE A 174 12.17 -9.75 3.94
N ALA A 175 11.70 -10.34 2.85
CA ALA A 175 10.79 -9.66 1.92
C ALA A 175 9.50 -9.19 2.62
N ALA A 176 8.90 -10.04 3.46
CA ALA A 176 7.70 -9.71 4.23
C ALA A 176 7.94 -8.71 5.37
N SER A 177 9.18 -8.56 5.85
CA SER A 177 9.50 -7.59 6.91
C SER A 177 9.72 -6.18 6.37
N ILE A 178 10.12 -6.05 5.09
CA ILE A 178 10.55 -4.77 4.51
C ILE A 178 9.58 -4.15 3.51
N ILE A 179 8.72 -4.89 2.80
CA ILE A 179 8.11 -4.36 1.57
C ILE A 179 7.24 -3.10 1.80
N LEU A 180 6.33 -3.12 2.77
CA LEU A 180 5.47 -1.96 3.10
C LEU A 180 6.28 -0.83 3.73
N LYS A 181 7.18 -1.19 4.65
CA LYS A 181 7.99 -0.23 5.43
C LYS A 181 9.03 0.47 4.56
N GLY A 182 9.66 -0.29 3.65
CA GLY A 182 10.62 0.17 2.67
C GLY A 182 9.97 1.02 1.58
N MET A 183 8.79 0.65 1.07
CA MET A 183 8.00 1.52 0.20
C MET A 183 7.65 2.84 0.88
N THR A 184 7.31 2.80 2.17
CA THR A 184 7.02 4.00 2.98
C THR A 184 8.28 4.87 3.11
N ALA A 185 9.42 4.30 3.52
CA ALA A 185 10.68 5.03 3.62
C ALA A 185 11.10 5.64 2.26
N GLN A 186 10.95 4.89 1.16
CA GLN A 186 11.21 5.38 -0.19
C GLN A 186 10.33 6.60 -0.53
N PHE A 187 9.03 6.50 -0.28
CA PHE A 187 8.10 7.60 -0.54
C PHE A 187 8.45 8.84 0.29
N LEU A 188 8.74 8.67 1.57
CA LEU A 188 9.07 9.75 2.51
C LEU A 188 10.36 10.48 2.11
N LEU A 189 11.43 9.74 1.79
CA LEU A 189 12.76 10.29 1.50
C LEU A 189 12.94 10.79 0.06
N ARG A 190 12.13 10.30 -0.88
CA ARG A 190 12.31 10.57 -2.31
C ARG A 190 11.20 11.40 -2.94
N ARG A 191 10.01 11.47 -2.31
CA ARG A 191 8.84 12.16 -2.86
C ARG A 191 8.22 13.21 -1.93
N CYS A 192 8.09 12.94 -0.63
CA CYS A 192 7.55 13.94 0.32
C CYS A 192 8.53 15.09 0.52
N PHE A 193 9.75 14.75 0.94
CA PHE A 193 10.88 15.65 1.00
C PHE A 193 12.06 14.91 0.39
N LYS A 194 12.57 15.41 -0.74
CA LYS A 194 13.68 14.77 -1.44
C LYS A 194 14.96 15.01 -0.64
N VAL A 195 15.38 14.02 0.12
CA VAL A 195 16.62 14.08 0.90
C VAL A 195 17.83 14.08 -0.03
N GLU A 196 18.76 15.00 0.25
CA GLU A 196 20.01 15.23 -0.48
C GLU A 196 21.17 15.32 0.52
N PRO A 197 22.41 15.12 0.07
CA PRO A 197 23.58 15.26 0.94
C PRO A 197 23.62 16.61 1.65
N GLY A 198 23.96 16.60 2.94
CA GLY A 198 24.04 17.80 3.77
C GLY A 198 22.74 18.24 4.45
N HIS A 199 21.60 17.62 4.13
CA HIS A 199 20.38 17.83 4.93
C HIS A 199 20.55 17.23 6.33
N THR A 200 20.01 17.92 7.34
CA THR A 200 19.83 17.38 8.69
C THR A 200 18.39 16.96 8.88
N ILE A 201 18.16 15.73 9.35
CA ILE A 201 16.81 15.17 9.51
C ILE A 201 16.58 14.70 10.94
N LEU A 202 15.35 14.85 11.41
CA LEU A 202 14.88 14.25 12.67
C LEU A 202 13.93 13.09 12.36
N VAL A 203 14.19 11.92 12.94
CA VAL A 203 13.38 10.71 12.77
C VAL A 203 12.85 10.26 14.12
N HIS A 204 11.53 10.34 14.30
CA HIS A 204 10.90 9.80 15.49
C HIS A 204 10.73 8.28 15.41
N ALA A 205 10.84 7.61 16.56
CA ALA A 205 10.83 6.15 16.65
C ALA A 205 11.85 5.50 15.70
N ALA A 206 13.10 5.98 15.75
CA ALA A 206 14.16 5.63 14.82
C ALA A 206 14.53 4.13 14.83
N ALA A 207 14.29 3.42 15.92
CA ALA A 207 14.46 1.96 16.02
C ALA A 207 13.14 1.18 15.78
N GLY A 208 12.13 1.82 15.17
CA GLY A 208 10.89 1.19 14.75
C GLY A 208 10.96 0.67 13.32
N GLY A 209 9.95 -0.09 12.88
CA GLY A 209 10.01 -0.77 11.57
C GLY A 209 10.25 0.16 10.36
N VAL A 210 9.61 1.33 10.31
CA VAL A 210 9.90 2.35 9.27
C VAL A 210 11.14 3.17 9.64
N GLY A 211 11.28 3.54 10.92
CA GLY A 211 12.39 4.37 11.40
C GLY A 211 13.77 3.78 11.09
N SER A 212 13.94 2.48 11.25
CA SER A 212 15.20 1.78 10.97
C SER A 212 15.57 1.87 9.49
N LEU A 213 14.65 1.52 8.59
CA LEU A 213 14.88 1.59 7.14
C LEU A 213 15.09 3.04 6.66
N LEU A 214 14.33 3.98 7.23
CA LEU A 214 14.42 5.39 6.90
C LEU A 214 15.77 5.97 7.34
N SER A 215 16.24 5.63 8.54
CA SER A 215 17.55 6.09 9.06
C SER A 215 18.71 5.56 8.22
N GLN A 216 18.68 4.27 7.88
CA GLN A 216 19.72 3.64 7.04
C GLN A 216 19.79 4.31 5.67
N TRP A 217 18.64 4.51 5.03
CA TRP A 217 18.60 5.09 3.70
C TRP A 217 18.92 6.58 3.70
N ALA A 218 18.45 7.34 4.69
CA ALA A 218 18.80 8.75 4.81
C ALA A 218 20.31 8.95 5.01
N ASN A 219 20.94 8.14 5.86
CA ASN A 219 22.39 8.14 6.04
C ASN A 219 23.11 7.80 4.71
N ALA A 220 22.67 6.75 4.01
CA ALA A 220 23.22 6.38 2.71
C ALA A 220 23.05 7.46 1.63
N LEU A 221 22.07 8.37 1.78
CA LEU A 221 21.87 9.54 0.92
C LEU A 221 22.74 10.74 1.31
N GLY A 222 23.53 10.65 2.38
CA GLY A 222 24.42 11.69 2.88
C GLY A 222 23.77 12.72 3.80
N ALA A 223 22.61 12.40 4.38
CA ALA A 223 21.99 13.25 5.40
C ALA A 223 22.57 12.98 6.79
N THR A 224 22.61 14.01 7.64
CA THR A 224 22.84 13.86 9.07
C THR A 224 21.55 13.45 9.74
N VAL A 225 21.52 12.26 10.34
CA VAL A 225 20.32 11.66 10.92
C VAL A 225 20.32 11.81 12.45
N ILE A 226 19.32 12.50 12.98
CA ILE A 226 19.01 12.58 14.41
C ILE A 226 17.81 11.66 14.68
N GLY A 227 17.98 10.63 15.51
CA GLY A 227 16.92 9.67 15.83
C GLY A 227 16.41 9.80 17.26
N THR A 228 15.10 9.72 17.49
CA THR A 228 14.56 9.57 18.85
C THR A 228 14.14 8.13 19.15
N VAL A 229 14.48 7.67 20.35
CA VAL A 229 14.19 6.30 20.82
C VAL A 229 13.77 6.29 22.29
N SER A 230 13.17 5.18 22.72
CA SER A 230 12.58 5.06 24.06
C SER A 230 13.48 4.39 25.10
N THR A 231 14.55 3.71 24.69
CA THR A 231 15.46 2.95 25.58
C THR A 231 16.88 2.93 25.03
N LYS A 232 17.85 2.53 25.86
CA LYS A 232 19.27 2.43 25.51
C LYS A 232 19.54 1.35 24.47
N GLU A 233 18.84 0.22 24.53
CA GLU A 233 18.97 -0.88 23.56
C GLU A 233 18.53 -0.42 22.17
N LYS A 234 17.43 0.33 22.10
CA LYS A 234 16.99 0.96 20.86
C LYS A 234 17.95 2.04 20.38
N ALA A 235 18.69 2.68 21.28
CA ALA A 235 19.69 3.67 20.90
C ALA A 235 20.88 3.04 20.19
N VAL A 236 21.32 1.86 20.66
CA VAL A 236 22.34 1.06 19.97
C VAL A 236 21.85 0.68 18.56
N GLN A 237 20.64 0.12 18.44
CA GLN A 237 20.06 -0.23 17.14
C GLN A 237 19.95 0.98 16.21
N ALA A 238 19.43 2.12 16.69
CA ALA A 238 19.27 3.31 15.87
C ALA A 238 20.62 3.85 15.35
N LYS A 239 21.68 3.74 16.17
CA LYS A 239 23.04 4.09 15.77
C LYS A 239 23.56 3.14 14.68
N ASP A 240 23.36 1.84 14.85
CA ASP A 240 23.74 0.83 13.84
C ASP A 240 22.94 1.00 12.54
N ASP A 241 21.70 1.50 12.64
CA ASP A 241 20.84 1.90 11.53
C ASP A 241 21.26 3.23 10.88
N GLY A 242 22.35 3.86 11.31
CA GLY A 242 22.88 5.08 10.67
C GLY A 242 22.43 6.41 11.28
N CYS A 243 21.81 6.41 12.46
CA CYS A 243 21.63 7.65 13.22
C CYS A 243 23.00 8.16 13.69
N HIS A 244 23.31 9.41 13.31
CA HIS A 244 24.52 10.09 13.74
C HIS A 244 24.39 10.56 15.20
N HIS A 245 23.19 10.99 15.54
CA HIS A 245 22.82 11.38 16.90
C HIS A 245 21.57 10.62 17.31
N VAL A 246 21.55 10.13 18.55
CA VAL A 246 20.40 9.42 19.11
C VAL A 246 20.01 10.06 20.42
N ILE A 247 18.73 10.36 20.56
CA ILE A 247 18.14 10.99 21.75
C ILE A 247 17.21 9.97 22.41
N ILE A 248 17.45 9.69 23.69
CA ILE A 248 16.56 8.86 24.48
C ILE A 248 15.51 9.77 25.11
N TYR A 249 14.34 9.92 24.47
CA TYR A 249 13.36 10.95 24.82
C TYR A 249 12.73 10.80 26.22
N LYS A 250 13.00 9.69 26.91
CA LYS A 250 12.60 9.48 28.32
C LYS A 250 13.62 10.03 29.32
N GLU A 251 14.85 10.26 28.87
CA GLU A 251 15.97 10.75 29.68
C GLU A 251 16.31 12.20 29.32
N GLU A 252 16.01 12.62 28.09
CA GLU A 252 16.36 13.93 27.53
C GLU A 252 15.15 14.63 26.89
N ASP A 253 15.12 15.96 26.95
CA ASP A 253 14.24 16.78 26.11
C ASP A 253 14.79 16.80 24.68
N PHE A 254 14.04 16.21 23.74
CA PHE A 254 14.52 16.09 22.36
C PHE A 254 14.61 17.43 21.63
N VAL A 255 13.77 18.42 21.97
CA VAL A 255 13.82 19.74 21.34
C VAL A 255 15.10 20.46 21.75
N ALA A 256 15.43 20.43 23.06
CA ALA A 256 16.67 21.00 23.56
C ALA A 256 17.90 20.33 22.92
N ARG A 257 17.90 19.00 22.80
CA ARG A 257 19.01 18.25 22.18
C ARG A 257 19.15 18.52 20.68
N VAL A 258 18.04 18.60 19.94
CA VAL A 258 18.08 18.97 18.52
C VAL A 258 18.63 20.38 18.33
N ASN A 259 18.24 21.34 19.17
CA ASN A 259 18.79 22.70 19.12
C ASN A 259 20.29 22.71 19.39
N GLU A 260 20.77 21.95 20.38
CA GLU A 260 22.21 21.83 20.64
C GLU A 260 22.96 21.22 19.46
N ILE A 261 22.49 20.08 18.92
CA ILE A 261 23.11 19.38 17.79
C ILE A 261 23.17 20.29 16.55
N THR A 262 22.12 21.06 16.29
CA THR A 262 21.99 21.90 15.11
C THR A 262 22.52 23.32 15.31
N SER A 263 23.09 23.63 16.47
CA SER A 263 23.49 25.00 16.86
C SER A 263 22.36 26.01 16.64
N SER A 264 21.14 25.62 17.05
CA SER A 264 19.88 26.37 16.94
C SER A 264 19.43 26.68 15.50
N ASN A 265 20.02 26.04 14.48
CA ASN A 265 19.56 26.20 13.10
C ASN A 265 18.30 25.38 12.80
N GLY A 266 18.02 24.33 13.58
CA GLY A 266 16.92 23.39 13.33
C GLY A 266 17.23 22.39 12.20
N VAL A 267 16.28 21.50 11.93
CA VAL A 267 16.39 20.44 10.91
C VAL A 267 15.66 20.80 9.62
N ASP A 268 16.11 20.22 8.50
CA ASP A 268 15.47 20.35 7.18
C ASP A 268 14.10 19.68 7.13
N VAL A 269 14.01 18.49 7.72
CA VAL A 269 12.78 17.70 7.76
C VAL A 269 12.66 16.90 9.06
N VAL A 270 11.44 16.85 9.59
CA VAL A 270 11.05 15.91 10.65
C VAL A 270 10.15 14.83 10.04
N TYR A 271 10.48 13.57 10.27
CA TYR A 271 9.63 12.42 9.97
C TYR A 271 8.99 11.92 11.26
N ASP A 272 7.69 12.17 11.40
CA ASP A 272 6.92 11.88 12.62
C ASP A 272 5.93 10.73 12.38
N ALA A 273 6.15 9.60 13.04
CA ALA A 273 5.25 8.44 13.07
C ALA A 273 4.39 8.36 14.35
N VAL A 274 4.68 9.23 15.34
CA VAL A 274 4.16 9.15 16.70
C VAL A 274 2.90 10.02 16.84
N GLY A 275 2.94 11.25 16.33
CA GLY A 275 1.79 12.15 16.30
C GLY A 275 1.64 12.94 17.59
N LYS A 276 0.55 12.73 18.34
CA LYS A 276 0.13 13.59 19.47
C LYS A 276 1.27 14.02 20.42
N ASP A 277 2.16 13.10 20.79
CA ASP A 277 3.15 13.35 21.85
C ASP A 277 4.39 14.09 21.33
N THR A 278 4.65 14.06 20.03
CA THR A 278 5.84 14.65 19.38
C THR A 278 5.50 15.86 18.51
N PHE A 279 4.22 16.11 18.22
CA PHE A 279 3.82 17.03 17.17
C PHE A 279 4.33 18.47 17.39
N GLN A 280 4.10 19.05 18.57
CA GLN A 280 4.53 20.42 18.85
C GLN A 280 6.05 20.57 18.93
N GLY A 281 6.73 19.60 19.55
CA GLY A 281 8.20 19.60 19.60
C GLY A 281 8.82 19.39 18.23
N SER A 282 8.20 18.60 17.34
CA SER A 282 8.61 18.45 15.95
C SER A 282 8.61 19.78 15.22
N LEU A 283 7.53 20.57 15.37
CA LEU A 283 7.45 21.91 14.77
C LEU A 283 8.54 22.84 15.31
N ALA A 284 8.83 22.78 16.61
CA ALA A 284 9.87 23.58 17.24
C ALA A 284 11.31 23.20 16.81
N CYS A 285 11.50 21.99 16.27
CA CYS A 285 12.80 21.51 15.78
C CYS A 285 13.12 21.96 14.35
N LEU A 286 12.16 22.51 13.61
CA LEU A 286 12.34 22.87 12.21
C LEU A 286 13.15 24.15 12.04
N LYS A 287 14.02 24.15 11.02
CA LYS A 287 14.58 25.40 10.50
C LYS A 287 13.50 26.22 9.77
N PRO A 288 13.71 27.53 9.54
CA PRO A 288 12.82 28.31 8.69
C PRO A 288 12.62 27.65 7.33
N ARG A 289 11.34 27.44 6.94
CA ARG A 289 10.94 26.74 5.71
C ARG A 289 11.31 25.24 5.67
N GLY A 290 11.54 24.62 6.83
CA GLY A 290 11.66 23.17 6.98
C GLY A 290 10.32 22.44 6.78
N TYR A 291 10.40 21.11 6.67
CA TYR A 291 9.24 20.25 6.41
C TYR A 291 8.92 19.36 7.62
N MET A 292 7.66 19.33 8.05
CA MET A 292 7.19 18.24 8.91
C MET A 292 6.38 17.26 8.07
N VAL A 293 6.84 16.01 8.01
CA VAL A 293 6.12 14.92 7.37
C VAL A 293 5.55 14.03 8.47
N ASN A 294 4.30 14.31 8.86
CA ASN A 294 3.55 13.49 9.80
C ASN A 294 2.88 12.33 9.04
N PHE A 295 3.36 11.11 9.25
CA PHE A 295 2.94 9.91 8.51
C PHE A 295 2.39 8.79 9.41
N GLY A 296 2.31 9.03 10.71
CA GLY A 296 1.77 8.08 11.68
C GLY A 296 1.12 8.79 12.86
N GLN A 297 0.48 8.00 13.73
CA GLN A 297 -0.24 8.54 14.89
C GLN A 297 -0.24 7.51 16.03
N SER A 298 0.93 6.89 16.34
CA SER A 298 0.99 5.79 17.31
C SER A 298 0.59 6.21 18.73
N SER A 299 0.77 7.48 19.10
CA SER A 299 0.27 8.03 20.38
C SER A 299 -1.09 8.72 20.29
N GLY A 300 -1.69 8.73 19.09
CA GLY A 300 -2.96 9.39 18.78
C GLY A 300 -2.81 10.49 17.74
N GLY A 301 -3.95 10.94 17.20
CA GLY A 301 -3.99 12.00 16.20
C GLY A 301 -3.40 13.30 16.73
N SER A 302 -2.63 14.00 15.89
CA SER A 302 -1.91 15.24 16.22
C SER A 302 -2.80 16.45 16.57
N GLY A 303 -4.13 16.29 16.57
CA GLY A 303 -5.07 17.39 16.64
C GLY A 303 -5.05 18.27 15.39
N THR A 304 -5.88 19.31 15.37
CA THR A 304 -5.81 20.35 14.33
C THR A 304 -4.68 21.31 14.68
N CYS A 305 -3.78 21.55 13.73
CA CYS A 305 -2.85 22.67 13.83
C CYS A 305 -3.69 23.95 13.83
N ARG A 306 -3.85 24.59 14.99
CA ARG A 306 -4.48 25.91 15.02
C ARG A 306 -3.46 26.91 14.45
N PRO A 307 -3.85 27.71 13.45
CA PRO A 307 -2.98 28.73 12.88
C PRO A 307 -2.56 29.78 13.93
#